data_AF-A0A2R6Y4B9-F1
#
_entry.id   AF-A0A2R6Y4B9-F1
#
_cell.length_a   1.000
_cell.length_b   1.000
_cell.length_c   1.000
_cell.angle_alpha   90.00
_cell.angle_beta   90.00
_cell.angle_gamma   90.00
#
_symmetry.space_group_name_H-M   'P 1'
#
loop_
_entity.id
_entity.type
_entity.pdbx_description
1 polymer ?
#
loop_
_entity_poly.entity_id
_entity_poly.type
_entity_poly.pdbx_seq_one_letter_code
_entity_poly.pdbx_strand_id
1 'polypeptide(L)'
;MSGESSTFKRPDRREIRSELKVQTTAFAVSIFLTILAFGAVVYAIEQGASQGFAVSFIIALAIVQVAFQAYIWMHLKDKGHGVPQLFFYMAVYVTAMTVIGLMFMSWWSA
;
A
#
# COMPACT_ATOMS: atom_id res chain seq x y z
N MET A 1 -39.08 -20.26 25.79
CA MET A 1 -39.03 -19.18 24.77
C MET A 1 -37.95 -19.55 23.77
N SER A 2 -38.38 -20.15 22.67
CA SER A 2 -37.62 -20.34 21.44
C SER A 2 -37.47 -18.98 20.75
N GLY A 3 -36.35 -18.75 20.08
CA GLY A 3 -36.25 -17.62 19.16
C GLY A 3 -34.84 -17.09 19.03
N GLU A 4 -34.20 -17.47 17.92
CA GLU A 4 -33.03 -16.80 17.33
C GLU A 4 -31.68 -17.11 17.99
N SER A 5 -31.26 -18.38 17.83
CA SER A 5 -29.86 -18.65 17.54
C SER A 5 -29.48 -17.84 16.30
N SER A 6 -28.89 -16.67 16.52
CA SER A 6 -28.19 -15.84 15.55
C SER A 6 -27.79 -16.68 14.34
N THR A 7 -28.50 -16.48 13.23
CA THR A 7 -28.27 -17.19 11.98
C THR A 7 -26.88 -16.80 11.47
N PHE A 8 -25.84 -17.48 11.98
CA PHE A 8 -24.49 -17.46 11.46
C PHE A 8 -24.56 -18.12 10.09
N LYS A 9 -24.93 -17.33 9.09
CA LYS A 9 -24.92 -17.72 7.69
C LYS A 9 -23.47 -17.99 7.35
N ARG A 10 -23.08 -19.27 7.33
CA ARG A 10 -21.72 -19.67 6.96
C ARG A 10 -21.44 -19.09 5.57
N PRO A 11 -20.41 -18.23 5.42
CA PRO A 11 -20.07 -17.70 4.11
C PRO A 11 -19.86 -18.89 3.15
N ASP A 12 -20.49 -18.83 1.99
CA ASP A 12 -20.36 -19.90 1.01
C ASP A 12 -18.87 -20.01 0.63
N ARG A 13 -18.36 -21.23 0.46
CA ARG A 13 -16.96 -21.47 0.05
C ARG A 13 -16.60 -20.72 -1.24
N ARG A 14 -17.60 -20.37 -2.05
CA ARG A 14 -17.44 -19.56 -3.28
C ARG A 14 -17.05 -18.11 -2.97
N GLU A 15 -17.63 -17.52 -1.94
CA GLU A 15 -17.44 -16.12 -1.53
C GLU A 15 -16.04 -15.91 -0.93
N ILE A 16 -15.63 -16.84 -0.04
CA ILE A 16 -14.27 -16.86 0.52
C ILE A 16 -13.23 -16.99 -0.59
N ARG A 17 -13.49 -17.83 -1.61
CA ARG A 17 -12.55 -18.02 -2.73
C ARG A 17 -12.44 -16.78 -3.61
N SER A 18 -13.48 -15.95 -3.76
CA SER A 18 -13.37 -14.69 -4.50
C SER A 18 -12.51 -13.67 -3.77
N GLU A 19 -12.68 -13.53 -2.45
CA GLU A 19 -11.89 -12.61 -1.64
C GLU A 19 -10.39 -12.98 -1.65
N LEU A 20 -10.09 -14.27 -1.46
CA LEU A 20 -8.71 -14.78 -1.50
C LEU A 20 -8.05 -14.60 -2.87
N LYS A 21 -8.80 -14.69 -3.97
CA LYS A 21 -8.27 -14.45 -5.33
C LYS A 21 -7.88 -12.99 -5.52
N VAL A 22 -8.65 -12.04 -5.01
CA VAL A 22 -8.31 -10.62 -5.14
C VAL A 22 -7.05 -10.30 -4.33
N GLN A 23 -6.95 -10.82 -3.11
CA GLN A 23 -5.76 -10.66 -2.27
C GLN A 23 -4.51 -11.31 -2.91
N THR A 24 -4.65 -12.49 -3.50
CA THR A 24 -3.54 -13.16 -4.20
C THR A 24 -3.12 -12.39 -5.44
N THR A 25 -4.07 -11.83 -6.19
CA THR A 25 -3.78 -10.99 -7.37
C THR A 25 -3.06 -9.70 -6.96
N ALA A 26 -3.49 -9.06 -5.87
CA ALA A 26 -2.83 -7.90 -5.30
C ALA A 26 -1.37 -8.16 -4.96
N PHE A 27 -1.14 -9.28 -4.27
CA PHE A 27 0.17 -9.72 -3.84
C PHE A 27 1.10 -10.01 -5.04
N ALA A 28 0.58 -10.70 -6.06
CA ALA A 28 1.32 -10.99 -7.28
C ALA A 28 1.68 -9.71 -8.06
N VAL A 29 0.74 -8.76 -8.21
CA VAL A 29 0.99 -7.48 -8.90
C VAL A 29 2.00 -6.61 -8.15
N SER A 30 1.93 -6.57 -6.82
CA SER A 30 2.90 -5.91 -5.96
C SER A 30 4.33 -6.42 -6.23
N ILE A 31 4.52 -7.74 -6.16
CA ILE A 31 5.83 -8.36 -6.36
C ILE A 31 6.32 -8.15 -7.79
N PHE A 32 5.43 -8.25 -8.78
CA PHE A 32 5.79 -8.03 -10.17
C PHE A 32 6.28 -6.59 -10.41
N LEU A 33 5.56 -5.59 -9.88
CA LEU A 33 5.93 -4.19 -9.97
C LEU A 33 7.25 -3.89 -9.25
N THR A 34 7.50 -4.48 -8.07
CA THR A 34 8.76 -4.25 -7.34
C THR A 34 9.96 -4.86 -8.06
N ILE A 35 9.83 -6.07 -8.60
CA ILE A 35 10.88 -6.71 -9.39
C ILE A 35 11.20 -5.89 -10.64
N LEU A 36 10.18 -5.38 -11.34
CA LEU A 36 10.38 -4.47 -12.47
C LEU A 36 11.06 -3.17 -12.06
N ALA A 37 10.67 -2.58 -10.93
CA ALA A 37 11.24 -1.35 -10.41
C ALA A 37 12.73 -1.52 -10.07
N PHE A 38 13.07 -2.58 -9.33
CA PHE A 38 14.45 -2.89 -8.97
C PHE A 38 15.30 -3.28 -10.19
N GLY A 39 14.73 -4.04 -11.14
CA GLY A 39 15.41 -4.35 -12.40
C GLY A 39 15.75 -3.10 -13.21
N ALA A 40 14.81 -2.16 -13.31
CA ALA A 40 15.03 -0.87 -13.99
C ALA A 40 16.08 -0.01 -13.27
N VAL A 41 16.08 0.00 -11.93
CA VAL A 41 17.09 0.72 -11.12
C VAL A 41 18.48 0.11 -11.32
N VAL A 42 18.62 -1.21 -11.23
CA VAL A 42 19.92 -1.89 -11.40
C VAL A 42 20.48 -1.62 -12.80
N TYR A 43 19.66 -1.74 -13.84
CA TYR A 43 20.05 -1.40 -15.20
C TYR A 43 20.47 0.07 -15.35
N ALA A 44 19.76 0.99 -14.70
CA ALA A 44 20.11 2.42 -14.70
C ALA A 44 21.44 2.70 -13.96
N ILE A 45 21.72 1.99 -12.88
CA ILE A 45 22.98 2.11 -12.12
C ILE A 45 24.15 1.51 -12.92
N GLU A 46 23.98 0.36 -13.57
CA GLU A 46 25.03 -0.27 -14.39
C GLU A 46 25.46 0.60 -15.59
N GLN A 47 24.56 1.43 -16.12
CA GLN A 47 24.88 2.39 -17.19
C GLN A 47 25.55 3.69 -16.69
N GLY A 48 25.93 3.78 -15.42
CA GLY A 48 26.72 4.88 -14.88
C GLY A 48 25.90 6.12 -14.48
N ALA A 49 24.61 5.96 -14.20
CA ALA A 49 23.80 7.06 -13.68
C ALA A 49 24.36 7.54 -12.32
N SER A 50 24.43 8.87 -12.14
CA SER A 50 24.89 9.45 -10.88
C SER A 50 24.00 8.98 -9.72
N GLN A 51 24.61 8.69 -8.57
CA GLN A 51 23.95 8.14 -7.38
C GLN A 51 22.71 8.96 -6.96
N GLY A 52 22.69 10.27 -7.25
CA GLY A 52 21.53 11.14 -7.03
C GLY A 52 20.31 10.80 -7.89
N PHE A 53 20.49 10.42 -9.16
CA PHE A 53 19.39 10.05 -10.04
C PHE A 53 18.71 8.75 -9.57
N ALA A 54 19.51 7.76 -9.17
CA ALA A 54 19.00 6.49 -8.65
C ALA A 54 18.16 6.70 -7.38
N VAL A 55 18.62 7.54 -6.44
CA VAL A 55 17.88 7.85 -5.21
C VAL A 55 16.54 8.52 -5.51
N SER A 56 16.51 9.54 -6.38
CA SER A 56 15.26 10.22 -6.75
C SER A 56 14.28 9.27 -7.44
N PHE A 57 14.77 8.37 -8.31
CA PHE A 57 13.95 7.40 -9.02
C PHE A 57 13.36 6.33 -8.07
N ILE A 58 14.15 5.83 -7.11
CA ILE A 58 13.67 4.89 -6.08
C ILE A 58 12.58 5.52 -5.22
N ILE A 59 12.74 6.79 -4.81
CA ILE A 59 11.72 7.49 -4.02
C ILE A 59 10.41 7.65 -4.82
N ALA A 60 10.49 8.00 -6.11
CA ALA A 60 9.31 8.07 -6.98
C ALA A 60 8.60 6.71 -7.08
N LEU A 61 9.35 5.62 -7.26
CA LEU A 61 8.82 4.26 -7.27
C LEU A 61 8.24 3.85 -5.91
N ALA A 62 8.86 4.25 -4.79
CA ALA A 62 8.35 3.97 -3.46
C ALA A 62 6.98 4.60 -3.20
N ILE A 63 6.74 5.81 -3.71
CA ILE A 63 5.43 6.47 -3.63
C ILE A 63 4.39 5.70 -4.45
N VAL A 64 4.72 5.30 -5.68
CA VAL A 64 3.84 4.49 -6.54
C VAL A 64 3.51 3.16 -5.86
N GLN A 65 4.51 2.53 -5.23
CA GLN A 65 4.32 1.29 -4.47
C GLN A 65 3.35 1.50 -3.30
N VAL A 66 3.58 2.50 -2.43
CA VAL A 66 2.67 2.79 -1.30
C VAL A 66 1.23 3.05 -1.77
N ALA A 67 1.05 3.76 -2.88
CA ALA A 67 -0.27 4.00 -3.46
C ALA A 67 -0.94 2.71 -3.97
N PHE A 68 -0.21 1.85 -4.69
CA PHE A 68 -0.72 0.56 -5.15
C PHE A 68 -1.02 -0.41 -4.00
N GLN A 69 -0.15 -0.45 -2.99
CA GLN A 69 -0.38 -1.24 -1.78
C GLN A 69 -1.66 -0.78 -1.10
N ALA A 70 -1.83 0.53 -0.89
CA ALA A 70 -3.03 1.09 -0.29
C ALA A 70 -4.29 0.83 -1.13
N TYR A 71 -4.25 1.02 -2.45
CA TYR A 71 -5.41 0.91 -3.34
C TYR A 71 -5.98 -0.51 -3.46
N ILE A 72 -5.15 -1.55 -3.40
CA ILE A 72 -5.64 -2.94 -3.50
C ILE A 72 -5.82 -3.61 -2.12
N TRP A 73 -5.01 -3.25 -1.10
CA TRP A 73 -5.28 -3.70 0.28
C TRP A 73 -6.56 -3.10 0.84
N MET A 74 -6.83 -1.84 0.50
CA MET A 74 -8.09 -1.20 0.83
C MET A 74 -9.02 -1.44 -0.35
N HIS A 75 -9.78 -2.54 -0.28
CA HIS A 75 -10.79 -2.97 -1.26
C HIS A 75 -11.90 -1.90 -1.44
N LEU A 76 -11.56 -0.77 -2.05
CA LEU A 76 -12.40 0.43 -2.21
C LEU A 76 -13.58 0.22 -3.16
N LYS A 77 -13.68 -0.97 -3.78
CA LYS A 77 -14.81 -1.34 -4.64
C LYS A 77 -16.07 -1.72 -3.84
N ASP A 78 -15.96 -2.06 -2.56
CA ASP A 78 -17.13 -2.38 -1.75
C ASP A 78 -17.70 -1.14 -1.07
N LYS A 79 -18.79 -0.65 -1.68
CA LYS A 79 -19.65 0.44 -1.24
C LYS A 79 -20.09 0.21 0.21
N GLY A 80 -19.54 0.97 1.16
CA GLY A 80 -20.08 1.01 2.53
C GLY A 80 -19.17 1.48 3.65
N HIS A 81 -17.85 1.65 3.44
CA HIS A 81 -16.94 1.87 4.57
C HIS A 81 -16.14 3.17 4.42
N GLY A 82 -16.73 4.29 4.86
CA GLY A 82 -16.04 5.58 5.00
C GLY A 82 -14.95 5.58 6.09
N VAL A 83 -14.99 4.61 7.01
CA VAL A 83 -14.03 4.47 8.11
C VAL A 83 -12.62 4.06 7.63
N PRO A 84 -12.43 3.00 6.82
CA PRO A 84 -11.15 2.68 6.17
C PRO A 84 -10.53 3.87 5.44
N GLN A 85 -11.30 4.57 4.62
CA GLN A 85 -10.82 5.73 3.88
C GLN A 85 -10.39 6.87 4.83
N LEU A 86 -11.16 7.12 5.90
CA LEU A 86 -10.79 8.08 6.94
C LEU A 86 -9.48 7.69 7.64
N PHE A 87 -9.32 6.43 8.05
CA PHE A 87 -8.08 5.95 8.66
C PHE A 87 -6.88 6.08 7.73
N PHE A 88 -7.07 5.89 6.42
CA PHE A 88 -6.01 6.11 5.44
C PHE A 88 -5.60 7.59 5.35
N TYR A 89 -6.55 8.51 5.21
CA TYR A 89 -6.25 9.95 5.20
C TYR A 89 -5.57 10.40 6.49
N MET A 90 -6.00 9.88 7.64
CA MET A 90 -5.37 10.18 8.93
C MET A 90 -3.96 9.60 9.04
N ALA A 91 -3.71 8.39 8.52
CA ALA A 91 -2.38 7.80 8.48
C ALA A 91 -1.43 8.63 7.61
N VAL A 92 -1.86 9.03 6.41
CA VAL A 92 -1.06 9.90 5.53
C VAL A 92 -0.79 11.24 6.20
N TYR A 93 -1.80 11.83 6.84
CA TYR A 93 -1.66 13.11 7.56
C TYR A 93 -0.64 13.03 8.71
N VAL A 94 -0.75 12.02 9.57
CA VAL A 94 0.16 11.82 10.71
C VAL A 94 1.58 11.51 10.23
N THR A 95 1.76 10.66 9.22
CA THR A 95 3.07 10.37 8.65
C THR A 95 3.70 11.62 8.04
N ALA A 96 2.94 12.41 7.28
CA ALA A 96 3.43 13.67 6.69
C ALA A 96 3.88 14.66 7.78
N MET A 97 3.05 14.87 8.81
CA MET A 97 3.42 15.74 9.95
C MET A 97 4.68 15.24 10.67
N THR A 98 4.80 13.93 10.86
CA THR A 98 5.95 13.33 11.55
C THR A 98 7.24 13.51 10.75
N VAL A 99 7.21 13.25 9.43
CA VAL A 99 8.38 13.42 8.56
C VAL A 99 8.82 14.88 8.50
N ILE A 100 7.87 15.81 8.34
CA ILE A 100 8.17 17.24 8.34
C ILE A 100 8.76 17.67 9.68
N GLY A 101 8.19 17.21 10.80
CA GLY A 101 8.72 17.49 12.13
C GLY A 101 10.14 16.95 12.35
N LEU A 102 10.42 15.73 11.88
CA LEU A 102 11.75 15.13 11.97
C LEU A 102 12.77 15.83 11.06
N MET A 103 12.38 16.23 9.85
CA MET A 103 13.25 17.01 8.97
C MET A 103 13.56 18.38 9.58
N PHE A 104 12.56 19.05 10.14
CA PHE A 104 12.75 20.33 10.82
C PHE A 104 13.64 20.21 12.06
N MET A 105 13.44 19.17 12.87
CA MET A 105 14.29 18.90 14.02
C MET A 105 15.73 18.53 13.63
N SER A 106 15.90 17.71 12.58
CA SER A 106 17.22 17.36 12.06
C SER A 106 17.99 18.57 11.54
N TRP A 107 17.29 19.57 10.97
CA TRP A 107 17.92 20.82 10.54
C TRP A 107 18.35 21.66 11.73
N TRP A 108 17.54 21.74 12.78
CA TRP A 108 17.93 22.48 13.98
C TRP A 108 19.07 21.82 14.78
N SER A 109 19.26 20.50 14.63
CA SER A 109 20.33 19.74 15.27
C SER A 109 21.62 19.61 14.43
N ALA A 110 21.66 20.18 13.22
CA ALA A 110 22.80 20.18 12.31
C ALA A 110 23.42 21.58 12.19
#